data_AF-A0A7Y5K944-F1
#
_entry.id   AF-A0A7Y5K944-F1
#
_cell.length_a   1.000
_cell.length_b   1.000
_cell.length_c   1.000
_cell.angle_alpha   90.00
_cell.angle_beta   90.00
_cell.angle_gamma   90.00
#
_symmetry.space_group_name_H-M   'P 1'
#
loop_
_entity.id
_entity.type
_entity.pdbx_description
1 polymer ?
#
loop_
_entity_poly.entity_id
_entity_poly.type
_entity_poly.pdbx_seq_one_letter_code
_entity_poly.pdbx_strand_id
1 'polypeptide(L)'
;MNTIRDEDFDYQAYTRDNPPDPEKIHRGYEARKQRLEAARLKSAIQIDKDILERFRQMIPEGQSYERAINQALREWLSAKDMKELIRGELRQMVQQTLSTMHVAA
;
A
#
# COMPACT_ATOMS: atom_id res chain seq x y z
N MET A 1 17.38 -5.45 -10.19
CA MET A 1 18.74 -5.95 -9.91
C MET A 1 19.18 -5.39 -8.56
N ASN A 2 19.63 -6.25 -7.65
CA ASN A 2 19.99 -5.87 -6.29
C ASN A 2 21.52 -5.80 -6.21
N THR A 3 22.12 -4.69 -6.63
CA THR A 3 23.59 -4.50 -6.79
C THR A 3 24.33 -4.29 -5.46
N ILE A 4 23.63 -4.34 -4.33
CA ILE A 4 24.17 -3.99 -3.00
C ILE A 4 25.15 -5.06 -2.46
N ARG A 5 25.24 -6.23 -3.10
CA ARG A 5 26.09 -7.35 -2.67
C ARG A 5 27.04 -7.87 -3.74
N ASP A 6 27.21 -7.12 -4.82
CA ASP A 6 28.09 -7.52 -5.92
C ASP A 6 29.42 -6.79 -5.74
N GLU A 7 30.43 -7.50 -5.21
CA GLU A 7 31.76 -6.95 -4.92
C GLU A 7 32.48 -6.46 -6.18
N ASP A 8 32.07 -6.95 -7.36
CA ASP A 8 32.63 -6.60 -8.66
C ASP A 8 31.87 -5.44 -9.35
N PHE A 9 30.82 -4.90 -8.73
CA PHE A 9 30.03 -3.83 -9.35
C PHE A 9 30.74 -2.48 -9.26
N ASP A 10 31.29 -2.03 -10.38
CA ASP A 10 31.89 -0.70 -10.50
C ASP A 10 30.81 0.40 -10.54
N TYR A 11 30.47 0.88 -9.34
CA TYR A 11 29.57 2.00 -9.13
C TYR A 11 30.01 3.27 -9.88
N GLN A 12 31.32 3.49 -10.06
CA GLN A 12 31.83 4.67 -10.76
C GLN A 12 31.62 4.57 -12.27
N ALA A 13 31.79 3.38 -12.86
CA ALA A 13 31.42 3.14 -14.26
C ALA A 13 29.91 3.29 -14.47
N TYR A 14 29.09 2.65 -13.63
CA TYR A 14 27.63 2.71 -13.76
C TYR A 14 27.07 4.13 -13.70
N THR A 15 27.53 4.96 -12.76
CA THR A 15 27.04 6.34 -12.59
C THR A 15 27.52 7.29 -13.69
N ARG A 16 28.59 6.94 -14.39
CA ARG A 16 29.08 7.66 -15.57
C ARG A 16 28.16 7.44 -16.77
N ASP A 17 27.71 6.20 -16.96
CA ASP A 17 26.85 5.80 -18.08
C ASP A 17 25.36 6.05 -17.79
N ASN A 18 24.98 6.14 -16.51
CA ASN A 18 23.61 6.39 -16.05
C ASN A 18 23.61 7.55 -15.04
N PRO A 19 23.90 8.79 -15.48
CA PRO A 19 23.89 9.93 -14.58
C PRO A 19 22.49 10.09 -13.95
N PRO A 20 22.42 10.38 -12.64
CA PRO A 20 21.14 10.55 -11.99
C PRO A 20 20.41 11.75 -12.60
N ASP A 21 19.15 11.53 -12.96
CA ASP A 21 18.26 12.51 -13.55
C ASP A 21 18.07 13.72 -12.62
N PRO A 22 18.59 14.91 -12.97
CA PRO A 22 18.55 16.09 -12.10
C PRO A 22 17.13 16.51 -11.71
N GLU A 23 16.14 16.27 -12.57
CA GLU A 23 14.74 16.63 -12.32
C GLU A 23 14.10 15.73 -11.26
N LYS A 24 14.53 14.47 -11.17
CA LYS A 24 14.09 13.52 -10.13
C LYS A 24 14.86 13.66 -8.82
N ILE A 25 15.96 14.40 -8.84
CA ILE A 25 16.76 14.68 -7.66
C ILE A 25 16.11 15.83 -6.87
N HIS A 26 15.06 15.50 -6.11
CA HIS A 26 14.43 16.44 -5.20
C HIS A 26 15.36 16.72 -4.01
N ARG A 27 16.28 17.68 -4.17
CA ARG A 27 17.34 18.05 -3.20
C ARG A 27 16.95 19.15 -2.21
N GLY A 28 15.68 19.54 -2.14
CA GLY A 28 15.20 20.59 -1.24
C GLY A 28 14.94 20.14 0.21
N TYR A 29 15.05 21.09 1.15
CA TYR A 29 14.65 20.92 2.56
C TYR A 29 13.20 20.44 2.67
N GLU A 30 12.28 21.03 1.90
CA GLU A 30 10.87 20.65 1.86
C GLU A 30 10.66 19.20 1.40
N ALA A 31 11.40 18.72 0.39
CA ALA A 31 11.30 17.33 -0.06
C ALA A 31 11.83 16.35 0.99
N ARG A 32 12.85 16.73 1.77
CA ARG A 32 13.33 15.93 2.91
C ARG A 32 12.32 15.96 4.06
N LYS A 33 11.74 17.12 4.36
CA LYS A 33 10.73 17.30 5.40
C LYS A 33 9.45 16.53 5.09
N GLN A 34 8.94 16.57 3.86
CA GLN A 34 7.80 15.77 3.43
C GLN A 34 8.06 14.26 3.56
N ARG A 35 9.25 13.78 3.16
CA ARG A 35 9.62 12.37 3.38
C ARG A 35 9.67 12.01 4.86
N LEU A 36 10.20 12.92 5.68
CA LEU A 36 10.31 12.73 7.12
C LEU A 36 8.93 12.78 7.82
N GLU A 37 8.04 13.70 7.42
CA GLU A 37 6.70 13.87 7.96
C GLU A 37 5.76 12.74 7.52
N ALA A 38 5.82 12.33 6.24
CA ALA A 38 5.12 11.13 5.76
C ALA A 38 5.58 9.87 6.50
N ALA A 39 6.86 9.80 6.88
CA ALA A 39 7.39 8.71 7.71
C ALA A 39 7.04 8.84 9.21
N ARG A 40 6.61 10.03 9.67
CA ARG A 40 6.37 10.36 11.09
C ARG A 40 4.92 10.53 11.48
N LEU A 41 3.96 10.31 10.57
CA LEU A 41 2.53 10.22 10.91
C LEU A 41 2.26 8.94 11.73
N LYS A 42 2.79 8.91 12.96
CA LYS A 42 2.53 7.91 13.97
C LYS A 42 1.25 8.30 14.67
N SER A 43 0.14 7.74 14.22
CA SER A 43 -1.11 7.80 14.97
C SER A 43 -1.08 6.68 16.01
N ALA A 44 -1.27 7.02 17.28
CA ALA A 44 -1.44 6.02 18.33
C ALA A 44 -2.86 5.45 18.21
N ILE A 45 -2.97 4.16 17.92
CA ILE A 45 -4.25 3.45 17.82
C ILE A 45 -4.27 2.43 18.96
N GLN A 46 -5.36 2.42 19.74
CA GLN A 46 -5.59 1.37 20.73
C GLN A 46 -6.10 0.12 20.02
N ILE A 47 -5.44 -1.01 20.25
CA ILE A 47 -5.81 -2.32 19.73
C ILE A 47 -5.95 -3.24 20.93
N ASP A 48 -7.03 -4.01 20.96
CA ASP A 48 -7.27 -4.95 22.03
C ASP A 48 -6.18 -6.02 22.11
N LYS A 49 -5.92 -6.48 23.33
CA LYS A 49 -4.79 -7.36 23.63
C LYS A 49 -4.90 -8.70 22.90
N ASP A 50 -6.11 -9.25 22.81
CA ASP A 50 -6.38 -10.51 22.12
C ASP A 50 -6.10 -10.42 20.61
N ILE A 51 -6.41 -9.29 19.99
CA ILE A 51 -6.10 -9.02 18.57
C ILE A 51 -4.58 -8.96 18.38
N LEU A 52 -3.87 -8.23 19.25
CA LEU A 52 -2.40 -8.15 19.20
C LEU A 52 -1.74 -9.53 19.36
N GLU A 53 -2.26 -10.36 20.27
CA GLU A 53 -1.76 -11.73 20.48
C GLU A 53 -1.92 -12.59 19.22
N ARG A 54 -3.04 -12.49 18.50
CA ARG A 54 -3.24 -13.18 17.23
C ARG A 54 -2.22 -12.76 16.18
N PHE A 55 -1.97 -11.46 16.04
CA PHE A 55 -0.94 -10.96 15.12
C PHE A 55 0.46 -11.44 15.52
N ARG A 56 0.75 -11.54 16.82
CA ARG A 56 2.03 -12.04 17.31
C ARG A 56 2.24 -13.53 16.99
N GLN A 57 1.19 -14.34 17.04
CA GLN A 57 1.26 -15.78 16.71
C GLN A 57 1.46 -16.05 15.22
N MET A 58 0.99 -15.15 14.35
CA MET A 58 1.08 -15.30 12.88
C MET A 58 2.45 -14.94 12.30
N ILE A 59 3.36 -14.40 13.10
CA ILE A 59 4.61 -13.81 12.63
C ILE A 59 5.79 -14.54 13.30
N PRO A 60 6.79 -15.03 12.53
CA PRO A 60 7.98 -15.63 13.11
C PRO A 60 8.79 -14.61 13.93
N GLU A 61 9.48 -15.10 14.96
CA GLU A 61 10.22 -14.26 15.91
C GLU A 61 11.17 -13.27 15.21
N GLY A 62 11.08 -11.98 15.56
CA GLY A 62 11.94 -10.92 15.05
C GLY A 62 11.31 -9.98 14.01
N GLN A 63 10.10 -10.25 13.52
CA GLN A 63 9.37 -9.32 12.66
C GLN A 63 8.40 -8.43 13.46
N SER A 64 8.28 -7.16 13.05
CA SER A 64 7.37 -6.19 13.70
C SER A 64 5.91 -6.49 13.34
N TYR A 65 5.08 -6.73 14.36
CA TYR A 65 3.63 -6.90 14.24
C TYR A 65 2.94 -5.69 13.61
N GLU A 66 3.52 -4.49 13.72
CA GLU A 66 3.00 -3.27 13.08
C GLU A 66 2.90 -3.42 11.56
N ARG A 67 3.85 -4.12 10.92
CA ARG A 67 3.80 -4.34 9.47
C ARG A 67 2.64 -5.23 9.06
N ALA A 68 2.39 -6.30 9.82
CA ALA A 68 1.27 -7.20 9.56
C ALA A 68 -0.07 -6.52 9.78
N ILE A 69 -0.20 -5.72 10.85
CA ILE A 69 -1.40 -4.92 11.13
C ILE A 69 -1.65 -3.93 9.98
N ASN A 70 -0.63 -3.19 9.56
CA ASN A 70 -0.75 -2.25 8.45
C ASN A 70 -1.13 -2.93 7.12
N GLN A 71 -0.59 -4.13 6.85
CA GLN A 71 -0.93 -4.90 5.68
C GLN A 71 -2.39 -5.37 5.72
N ALA A 72 -2.84 -5.92 6.85
CA ALA A 72 -4.21 -6.36 7.04
C ALA A 72 -5.22 -5.19 6.89
N LEU A 73 -4.87 -4.01 7.42
CA LEU A 73 -5.70 -2.81 7.25
C LEU A 73 -5.82 -2.36 5.79
N ARG A 74 -4.74 -2.44 5.01
CA ARG A 74 -4.76 -2.14 3.57
C ARG A 74 -5.66 -3.11 2.81
N GLU A 75 -5.48 -4.40 3.05
CA GLU A 75 -6.29 -5.45 2.42
C GLU A 75 -7.77 -5.29 2.77
N TRP A 76 -8.09 -4.99 4.03
CA TRP A 76 -9.46 -4.74 4.46
C TRP A 76 -10.08 -3.52 3.76
N LEU A 77 -9.35 -2.42 3.64
CA LEU A 77 -9.82 -1.23 2.92
C LEU A 77 -10.07 -1.56 1.43
N SER A 78 -9.14 -2.21 0.77
CA SER A 78 -9.29 -2.62 -0.63
C SER A 78 -10.47 -3.57 -0.84
N ALA A 79 -10.65 -4.55 0.05
CA ALA A 79 -11.78 -5.48 -0.01
C ALA A 79 -13.13 -4.78 0.26
N LYS A 80 -13.15 -3.79 1.14
CA LYS A 80 -14.33 -2.98 1.41
C LYS A 80 -14.73 -2.14 0.19
N ASP A 81 -13.76 -1.46 -0.43
CA ASP A 81 -14.00 -0.66 -1.62
C ASP A 81 -14.49 -1.54 -2.77
N MET A 82 -13.89 -2.72 -2.96
CA MET A 82 -14.31 -3.69 -3.96
C MET A 82 -15.72 -4.23 -3.69
N LYS A 83 -16.08 -4.49 -2.42
CA LYS A 83 -17.42 -4.93 -2.04
C LYS A 83 -18.48 -3.87 -2.33
N GLU A 84 -18.18 -2.60 -2.06
CA GLU A 84 -19.11 -1.50 -2.38
C GLU A 84 -19.23 -1.29 -3.89
N LEU A 85 -18.15 -1.47 -4.65
CA LEU A 85 -18.18 -1.43 -6.11
C LEU A 85 -19.08 -2.53 -6.69
N ILE A 86 -18.88 -3.79 -6.26
CA ILE A 86 -19.70 -4.93 -6.68
C ILE A 86 -21.18 -4.71 -6.30
N ARG A 87 -21.45 -4.18 -5.10
CA ARG A 87 -22.83 -3.88 -4.67
C ARG A 87 -23.46 -2.81 -5.57
N GLY A 88 -22.69 -1.81 -6.00
CA GLY A 88 -23.14 -0.78 -6.94
C GLY A 88 -23.51 -1.36 -8.30
N GLU A 89 -22.62 -2.17 -8.89
CA GLU A 89 -22.85 -2.81 -10.19
C GLU A 89 -24.04 -3.78 -10.16
N LEU A 90 -24.16 -4.59 -9.10
CA LEU A 90 -25.29 -5.50 -8.95
C LEU A 90 -26.62 -4.76 -8.90
N ARG A 91 -26.69 -3.61 -8.20
CA ARG A 91 -27.89 -2.76 -8.16
C ARG A 91 -28.23 -2.19 -9.54
N GLN A 92 -27.23 -1.78 -10.32
CA GLN A 92 -27.44 -1.27 -11.67
C GLN A 92 -27.95 -2.38 -12.61
N MET A 93 -27.37 -3.57 -12.58
CA MET A 93 -27.86 -4.71 -13.38
C MET A 93 -29.30 -5.10 -13.02
N VAL A 94 -29.63 -5.13 -11.72
CA VAL A 94 -31.00 -5.40 -11.26
C VAL A 94 -31.96 -4.31 -11.73
N GLN A 95 -31.57 -3.03 -11.69
CA GLN A 95 -32.40 -1.96 -12.24
C GLN A 95 -32.59 -2.05 -13.75
N GLN A 96 -31.54 -2.39 -14.50
CA GLN A 96 -31.60 -2.56 -15.95
C GLN A 96 -32.49 -3.74 -16.37
N THR A 97 -32.40 -4.87 -15.67
CA THR A 97 -33.26 -6.05 -15.92
C THR A 97 -34.72 -5.78 -15.56
N LEU A 98 -34.99 -5.09 -14.45
CA LEU A 98 -36.35 -4.68 -14.11
C LEU A 98 -36.93 -3.66 -15.10
N SER A 99 -36.10 -2.74 -15.61
CA SER A 99 -36.53 -1.72 -16.58
C SER A 99 -36.81 -2.33 -17.96
N THR A 100 -36.02 -3.31 -18.39
CA THR A 100 -36.24 -4.03 -19.66
C THR A 100 -37.45 -4.96 -19.60
N MET A 101 -37.73 -5.58 -18.45
CA MET A 101 -38.95 -6.38 -18.25
C MET A 101 -40.23 -5.53 -18.24
N HIS A 102 -40.20 -4.29 -17.73
CA HIS A 102 -41.36 -3.39 -17.71
C HIS A 102 -41.69 -2.76 -19.08
N VAL A 103 -40.75 -2.77 -20.03
CA VAL A 103 -40.94 -2.24 -21.39
C VAL A 103 -41.41 -3.34 -22.37
N ALA A 104 -41.25 -4.61 -21.99
CA ALA A 104 -41.63 -5.77 -22.81
C ALA A 104 -42.99 -6.41 -22.45
N ALA A 105 -43.75 -5.80 -21.52
CA ALA A 105 -45.10 -6.20 -21.11
C ALA A 105 -46.11 -5.12 -21.52
#